data_AF-A0A8N4L1R2-F1
#
_entry.id   AF-A0A8N4L1R2-F1
#
_cell.length_a   1.000
_cell.length_b   1.000
_cell.length_c   1.000
_cell.angle_alpha   90.00
_cell.angle_beta   90.00
_cell.angle_gamma   90.00
#
_symmetry.space_group_name_H-M   'P 1'
#
loop_
_entity.id
_entity.type
_entity.pdbx_description
1 polymer ?
#
loop_
_entity_poly.entity_id
_entity_poly.type
_entity_poly.pdbx_seq_one_letter_code
_entity_poly.pdbx_strand_id
1 'polypeptide(L)'
;MAAAEQDFNDLLDNILLTEENIVQEGYQEGLEVGRARGEKEGYELGYEQGLQLGKELGEIYSIVVAQQQHKHTEKVQRALQQLRTSIDQFPRDNNAEADIIGMVEDIRNQYRRVRVLTAGKVGNTTKKVENNSSSGGATEGAKDFSF
;
A
#
# COMPACT_ATOMS: atom_id res chain seq x y z
N MET A 1 38.22 41.33 0.46
CA MET A 1 36.94 41.10 -0.24
C MET A 1 36.10 42.34 0.03
N ALA A 2 35.98 43.24 -0.95
CA ALA A 2 35.33 44.53 -0.72
C ALA A 2 33.83 44.29 -0.47
N ALA A 3 33.34 44.67 0.71
CA ALA A 3 31.92 44.74 0.95
C ALA A 3 31.36 45.78 -0.02
N ALA A 4 30.46 45.37 -0.91
CA ALA A 4 29.74 46.31 -1.75
C ALA A 4 28.96 47.24 -0.82
N GLU A 5 29.24 48.55 -0.87
CA GLU A 5 28.40 49.55 -0.22
C GLU A 5 26.98 49.36 -0.77
N GLN A 6 26.03 48.96 0.08
CA GLN A 6 24.63 48.92 -0.31
C GLN A 6 24.20 50.33 -0.71
N ASP A 7 23.57 50.47 -1.88
CA ASP A 7 22.98 51.75 -2.28
C ASP A 7 22.00 52.19 -1.19
N PHE A 8 22.05 53.46 -0.81
CA PHE A 8 21.16 54.02 0.19
C PHE A 8 19.68 53.85 -0.23
N ASN A 9 19.40 53.87 -1.54
CA ASN A 9 18.07 53.61 -2.05
C ASN A 9 17.65 52.15 -1.82
N ASP A 10 18.53 51.18 -2.05
CA ASP A 10 18.25 49.76 -1.79
C ASP A 10 17.98 49.51 -0.30
N LEU A 11 18.69 50.21 0.60
CA LEU A 11 18.48 50.10 2.04
C LEU A 11 17.11 50.64 2.46
N LEU A 12 16.69 51.77 1.88
CA LEU A 12 15.37 52.35 2.11
C LEU A 12 14.25 51.47 1.54
N ASP A 13 14.44 50.93 0.34
CA ASP A 13 13.48 50.02 -0.30
C ASP A 13 13.34 48.73 0.53
N ASN A 14 14.44 48.18 1.04
CA ASN A 14 14.40 47.03 1.95
C ASN A 14 13.63 47.34 3.23
N ILE A 15 13.81 48.51 3.85
CA ILE A 15 13.07 48.90 5.05
C ILE A 15 11.58 49.08 4.72
N LEU A 16 11.25 49.82 3.66
CA LEU A 16 9.88 50.12 3.26
C LEU A 16 9.11 48.85 2.88
N LEU A 17 9.77 47.91 2.20
CA LEU A 17 9.21 46.65 1.72
C LEU A 17 9.51 45.47 2.67
N THR A 18 9.94 45.72 3.90
CA THR A 18 10.36 44.64 4.83
C THR A 18 9.28 43.59 5.01
N GLU A 19 8.02 44.00 5.17
CA GLU A 19 6.90 43.07 5.36
C GLU A 19 6.66 42.21 4.12
N GLU A 20 6.63 42.82 2.93
CA GLU A 20 6.48 42.12 1.66
C GLU A 20 7.64 41.13 1.45
N ASN A 21 8.87 41.56 1.71
CA ASN A 21 10.07 40.72 1.58
C ASN A 21 10.02 39.52 2.52
N ILE A 22 9.69 39.72 3.81
CA ILE A 22 9.56 38.63 4.78
C ILE A 22 8.46 37.65 4.37
N VAL A 23 7.33 38.15 3.86
CA VAL A 23 6.24 37.29 3.38
C VAL A 23 6.68 36.47 2.17
N GLN A 24 7.36 37.09 1.20
CA GLN A 24 7.88 36.39 0.02
C GLN A 24 8.94 35.36 0.39
N GLU A 25 9.88 35.72 1.27
CA GLU A 25 10.92 34.80 1.78
C GLU A 25 10.29 33.61 2.51
N GLY A 26 9.37 33.86 3.44
CA GLY A 26 8.69 32.81 4.19
C GLY A 26 7.83 31.89 3.29
N TYR A 27 7.21 32.45 2.25
CA TYR A 27 6.49 31.66 1.25
C TYR A 27 7.43 30.77 0.44
N GLN A 28 8.55 31.32 -0.04
CA GLN A 28 9.55 30.57 -0.80
C GLN A 28 10.19 29.47 0.05
N GLU A 29 10.60 29.79 1.28
CA GLU A 29 11.13 28.81 2.23
C GLU A 29 10.10 27.71 2.51
N GLY A 30 8.87 28.08 2.83
CA GLY A 30 7.79 27.12 3.09
C GLY A 30 7.50 26.21 1.89
N LEU A 31 7.53 26.75 0.67
CA LEU A 31 7.34 26.00 -0.57
C LEU A 31 8.50 25.03 -0.82
N GLU A 32 9.75 25.48 -0.64
CA GLU A 32 10.93 24.64 -0.83
C GLU A 32 10.99 23.51 0.19
N VAL A 33 10.77 23.82 1.48
CA VAL A 33 10.73 22.82 2.55
C VAL A 33 9.56 21.85 2.33
N GLY A 34 8.38 22.36 1.98
CA GLY A 34 7.21 21.53 1.70
C GLY A 34 7.42 20.58 0.53
N ARG A 35 8.04 21.07 -0.55
CA ARG A 35 8.37 20.26 -1.74
C ARG A 35 9.39 19.17 -1.40
N ALA A 36 10.50 19.55 -0.76
CA ALA A 36 11.55 18.60 -0.39
C ALA A 36 11.02 17.51 0.55
N ARG A 37 10.17 17.88 1.51
CA ARG A 37 9.52 16.95 2.42
C ARG A 37 8.54 16.03 1.68
N GLY A 38 7.66 16.59 0.85
CA GLY A 38 6.68 15.81 0.10
C GLY A 38 7.31 14.83 -0.89
N GLU A 39 8.40 15.21 -1.56
CA GLU A 39 9.16 14.33 -2.44
C GLU A 39 9.76 13.15 -1.67
N LYS A 40 10.38 13.42 -0.52
CA LYS A 40 10.97 12.39 0.33
C LYS A 40 9.90 11.42 0.87
N GLU A 41 8.83 11.94 1.46
CA GLU A 41 7.75 11.13 2.02
C GLU A 41 7.06 10.29 0.93
N GLY A 42 6.81 10.89 -0.24
CA GLY A 42 6.21 10.18 -1.37
C GLY A 42 7.11 9.06 -1.91
N TYR A 43 8.42 9.31 -2.02
CA TYR A 43 9.39 8.31 -2.43
C TYR A 43 9.48 7.15 -1.42
N GLU A 44 9.62 7.45 -0.14
CA GLU A 44 9.74 6.43 0.92
C GLU A 44 8.48 5.55 0.97
N LEU A 45 7.29 6.16 0.94
CA LEU A 45 6.03 5.44 0.96
C LEU A 45 5.85 4.56 -0.29
N GLY A 46 6.10 5.12 -1.48
CA GLY A 46 5.98 4.40 -2.74
C GLY A 46 6.96 3.22 -2.82
N TYR A 47 8.20 3.41 -2.34
CA TYR A 47 9.20 2.37 -2.29
C TYR A 47 8.79 1.23 -1.34
N GLU A 48 8.35 1.57 -0.13
CA GLU A 48 7.91 0.57 0.85
C GLU A 48 6.72 -0.25 0.33
N GLN A 49 5.69 0.43 -0.19
CA GLN A 49 4.50 -0.23 -0.72
C GLN A 49 4.83 -1.09 -1.95
N GLY A 50 5.66 -0.58 -2.87
CA GLY A 50 6.12 -1.33 -4.03
C GLY A 50 6.90 -2.58 -3.65
N LEU A 51 7.77 -2.49 -2.63
CA LEU A 51 8.51 -3.64 -2.11
C LEU A 51 7.59 -4.69 -1.50
N GLN A 52 6.64 -4.27 -0.65
CA GLN A 52 5.66 -5.16 -0.04
C GLN A 52 4.84 -5.90 -1.11
N LEU A 53 4.41 -5.17 -2.13
CA LEU A 53 3.65 -5.74 -3.24
C LEU A 53 4.47 -6.70 -4.09
N GLY A 54 5.70 -6.32 -4.44
CA GLY A 54 6.60 -7.17 -5.21
C GLY A 54 6.92 -8.47 -4.50
N LYS A 55 7.10 -8.42 -3.17
CA LYS A 55 7.27 -9.61 -2.33
C LYS A 55 6.04 -10.51 -2.37
N GLU A 56 4.85 -9.95 -2.19
CA GLU A 56 3.59 -10.72 -2.24
C GLU A 56 3.42 -11.41 -3.60
N LEU A 57 3.62 -10.69 -4.71
CA LEU A 57 3.53 -11.25 -6.05
C LEU A 57 4.57 -12.36 -6.28
N GLY A 58 5.79 -12.18 -5.79
CA GLY A 58 6.85 -13.20 -5.85
C GLY A 58 6.50 -14.46 -5.07
N GLU A 59 5.96 -14.32 -3.86
CA GLU A 59 5.48 -15.44 -3.04
C GLU A 59 4.36 -16.21 -3.76
N ILE A 60 3.35 -15.52 -4.27
CA ILE A 60 2.24 -16.13 -5.02
C ILE A 60 2.79 -16.85 -6.25
N TYR A 61 3.68 -16.22 -7.01
CA TYR A 61 4.28 -16.82 -8.20
C TYR A 61 5.04 -18.10 -7.87
N SER A 62 5.84 -18.10 -6.80
CA SER A 62 6.59 -19.30 -6.38
C SER A 62 5.65 -20.48 -6.08
N ILE A 63 4.51 -20.21 -5.44
CA ILE A 63 3.49 -21.22 -5.13
C ILE A 63 2.83 -21.73 -6.42
N VAL A 64 2.51 -20.84 -7.36
CA VAL A 64 1.95 -21.23 -8.66
C VAL A 64 2.90 -22.16 -9.40
N VAL A 65 4.19 -21.83 -9.46
CA VAL A 65 5.23 -22.67 -10.10
C VAL A 65 5.35 -24.03 -9.40
N ALA A 66 5.34 -24.06 -8.06
CA ALA A 66 5.38 -25.30 -7.29
C ALA A 66 4.14 -26.19 -7.58
N GLN A 67 2.94 -25.61 -7.57
CA GLN A 67 1.70 -26.37 -7.85
C GLN A 67 1.64 -26.86 -9.31
N GLN A 68 2.23 -26.14 -10.26
CA GLN A 68 2.30 -26.58 -11.66
C GLN A 68 3.13 -27.87 -11.85
N GLN A 69 4.02 -28.23 -10.91
CA GLN A 69 4.76 -29.49 -10.96
C GLN A 69 3.90 -30.71 -10.56
N HIS A 70 2.75 -30.49 -9.92
CA HIS A 70 1.85 -31.54 -9.50
C HIS A 70 0.76 -31.81 -10.54
N LYS A 71 0.31 -33.08 -10.60
CA LYS A 71 -0.85 -33.45 -11.41
C LYS A 71 -2.12 -32.99 -10.68
N HIS A 72 -2.79 -32.00 -11.23
CA HIS A 72 -4.09 -31.52 -10.75
C HIS A 72 -5.21 -31.82 -11.74
N THR A 73 -6.45 -31.62 -11.31
CA THR A 73 -7.61 -31.62 -12.21
C THR A 73 -7.52 -30.45 -13.20
N GLU A 74 -8.13 -30.60 -14.37
CA GLU A 74 -8.15 -29.54 -15.41
C GLU A 74 -8.65 -28.20 -14.86
N LYS A 75 -9.62 -28.24 -13.93
CA LYS A 75 -10.17 -27.04 -13.28
C LYS A 75 -9.10 -26.26 -12.50
N VAL A 76 -8.24 -26.97 -11.75
CA VAL A 76 -7.14 -26.36 -10.98
C VAL A 76 -6.05 -25.87 -11.93
N GLN A 77 -5.72 -26.64 -12.96
CA GLN A 77 -4.74 -26.24 -13.97
C GLN A 77 -5.13 -24.95 -14.69
N ARG A 78 -6.40 -24.83 -15.11
CA ARG A 78 -6.92 -23.59 -15.71
C ARG A 78 -6.86 -22.41 -14.74
N ALA A 79 -7.19 -22.62 -13.47
CA ALA A 79 -7.10 -21.56 -12.45
C ALA A 79 -5.64 -21.11 -12.20
N LEU A 80 -4.70 -22.05 -12.14
CA LEU A 80 -3.26 -21.77 -12.02
C LEU A 80 -2.72 -21.02 -13.24
N GLN A 81 -3.16 -21.40 -14.44
CA GLN A 81 -2.75 -20.73 -15.68
C GLN A 81 -3.29 -19.29 -15.74
N GLN A 82 -4.56 -19.07 -15.38
CA GLN A 82 -5.15 -17.74 -15.31
C GLN A 82 -4.38 -16.84 -14.32
N LEU A 83 -4.10 -17.36 -13.13
CA LEU A 83 -3.32 -16.65 -12.11
C LEU A 83 -1.92 -16.30 -12.60
N ARG A 84 -1.24 -17.24 -13.27
CA ARG A 84 0.07 -16.99 -13.86
C ARG A 84 0.02 -15.88 -14.91
N THR A 85 -0.95 -15.92 -15.82
CA THR A 85 -1.13 -14.89 -16.85
C THR A 85 -1.33 -13.51 -16.23
N SER A 86 -2.17 -13.39 -15.19
CA SER A 86 -2.39 -12.10 -14.52
C SER A 86 -1.11 -11.57 -13.83
N ILE A 87 -0.27 -12.45 -13.26
CA ILE A 87 1.03 -12.06 -12.70
C ILE A 87 2.03 -11.66 -13.81
N ASP A 88 2.03 -12.37 -14.93
CA ASP A 88 2.94 -12.10 -16.05
C ASP A 88 2.58 -10.79 -16.78
N GLN A 89 1.29 -10.42 -16.82
CA GLN A 89 0.80 -9.16 -17.37
C GLN A 89 0.95 -7.96 -16.42
N PHE A 90 1.32 -8.20 -15.17
CA PHE A 90 1.50 -7.13 -14.20
C PHE A 90 2.61 -6.15 -14.65
N PRO A 91 2.37 -4.82 -14.60
CA PRO A 91 3.31 -3.83 -15.11
C PRO A 91 4.69 -3.97 -14.46
N ARG A 92 5.74 -3.97 -15.29
CA ARG A 92 7.14 -4.01 -14.83
C ARG A 92 7.75 -2.63 -14.68
N ASP A 93 7.17 -1.66 -15.36
CA ASP A 93 7.57 -0.27 -15.35
C ASP A 93 6.48 0.59 -14.73
N ASN A 94 6.88 1.73 -14.16
CA ASN A 94 5.96 2.68 -13.56
C ASN A 94 5.15 3.39 -14.66
N ASN A 95 3.88 3.05 -14.80
CA ASN A 95 2.93 3.70 -15.70
C ASN A 95 1.80 4.32 -14.87
N ALA A 96 1.63 5.64 -14.99
CA ALA A 96 0.62 6.39 -14.25
C ALA A 96 -0.83 5.99 -14.59
N GLU A 97 -1.07 5.45 -15.79
CA GLU A 97 -2.39 5.05 -16.25
C GLU A 97 -2.73 3.59 -15.90
N ALA A 98 -1.78 2.83 -15.34
CA ALA A 98 -2.02 1.45 -14.99
C ALA A 98 -2.85 1.35 -13.70
N ASP A 99 -3.93 0.58 -13.73
CA ASP A 99 -4.71 0.25 -12.54
C ASP A 99 -4.01 -0.83 -11.70
N ILE A 100 -2.93 -0.42 -11.02
CA ILE A 100 -2.14 -1.29 -10.16
C ILE A 100 -3.03 -1.93 -9.08
N ILE A 101 -3.92 -1.15 -8.47
CA ILE A 101 -4.74 -1.61 -7.34
C ILE A 101 -5.70 -2.70 -7.81
N GLY A 102 -6.45 -2.47 -8.89
CA GLY A 102 -7.38 -3.46 -9.44
C GLY A 102 -6.68 -4.74 -9.87
N MET A 103 -5.53 -4.64 -10.54
CA MET A 103 -4.75 -5.81 -10.96
C MET A 103 -4.27 -6.66 -9.77
N VAL A 104 -3.84 -6.02 -8.67
CA VAL A 104 -3.43 -6.72 -7.44
C VAL A 104 -4.60 -7.41 -6.77
N GLU A 105 -5.76 -6.75 -6.69
CA GLU A 105 -6.97 -7.34 -6.12
C GLU A 105 -7.42 -8.57 -6.90
N ASP A 106 -7.37 -8.51 -8.24
CA ASP A 106 -7.66 -9.65 -9.11
C ASP A 106 -6.69 -10.81 -8.87
N ILE A 107 -5.39 -10.54 -8.79
CA ILE A 107 -4.38 -11.57 -8.47
C ILE A 107 -4.65 -12.19 -7.10
N ARG A 108 -4.96 -11.39 -6.07
CA ARG A 108 -5.30 -11.88 -4.72
C ARG A 108 -6.57 -12.75 -4.74
N ASN A 109 -7.58 -12.35 -5.49
CA ASN A 109 -8.83 -13.11 -5.65
C ASN A 109 -8.60 -14.46 -6.34
N GLN A 110 -7.83 -14.46 -7.43
CA GLN A 110 -7.44 -15.66 -8.14
C GLN A 110 -6.59 -16.59 -7.26
N TYR A 111 -5.66 -16.04 -6.48
CA TYR A 111 -4.85 -16.79 -5.53
C TYR A 111 -5.70 -17.44 -4.42
N ARG A 112 -6.64 -16.70 -3.82
CA ARG A 112 -7.60 -17.26 -2.85
C ARG A 112 -8.36 -18.44 -3.44
N ARG A 113 -8.85 -18.30 -4.68
CA ARG A 113 -9.55 -19.37 -5.40
C ARG A 113 -8.65 -20.59 -5.61
N VAL A 114 -7.41 -20.41 -6.05
CA VAL A 114 -6.44 -21.49 -6.21
C VAL A 114 -6.24 -22.21 -4.87
N ARG A 115 -5.97 -21.48 -3.77
CA ARG A 115 -5.78 -22.07 -2.44
C ARG A 115 -6.93 -22.96 -2.01
N VAL A 116 -8.19 -22.54 -2.22
CA VAL A 116 -9.37 -23.35 -1.89
C VAL A 116 -9.40 -24.63 -2.73
N LEU A 117 -9.10 -24.53 -4.03
CA LEU A 117 -9.12 -25.68 -4.94
C LEU A 117 -8.02 -26.70 -4.63
N THR A 118 -6.85 -26.26 -4.17
CA THR A 118 -5.74 -27.15 -3.78
C THR A 118 -5.83 -27.66 -2.34
N ALA A 119 -6.41 -26.89 -1.42
CA ALA A 119 -6.63 -27.30 -0.02
C ALA A 119 -7.85 -28.23 0.16
N GLY A 120 -8.66 -28.44 -0.89
CA GLY A 120 -9.90 -29.21 -0.92
C GLY A 120 -9.81 -30.73 -0.66
N LYS A 121 -8.81 -31.19 0.11
CA LYS A 121 -8.80 -32.49 0.81
C LYS A 121 -8.74 -32.34 2.33
N VAL A 122 -9.07 -31.17 2.89
CA VAL A 122 -9.25 -31.00 4.34
C VAL A 122 -10.70 -30.68 4.65
N GLY A 123 -11.46 -31.73 4.99
CA GLY A 123 -12.66 -31.70 5.82
C GLY A 123 -13.86 -30.85 5.37
N ASN A 124 -14.78 -31.45 4.60
CA ASN A 124 -16.19 -31.05 4.69
C ASN A 124 -16.73 -31.45 6.08
N THR A 125 -16.63 -30.56 7.05
CA THR A 125 -17.49 -30.55 8.24
C THR A 125 -18.07 -29.15 8.37
N THR A 126 -19.05 -28.86 7.51
CA THR A 126 -20.02 -27.80 7.76
C THR A 126 -20.79 -28.16 9.04
N LYS A 127 -20.27 -27.73 10.20
CA LYS A 127 -21.11 -27.59 11.39
C LYS A 127 -22.03 -26.41 11.15
N LYS A 128 -23.29 -26.74 10.83
CA LYS A 128 -24.47 -25.90 10.86
C LYS A 128 -24.44 -25.07 12.16
N VAL A 129 -24.20 -23.77 12.05
CA VAL A 129 -24.39 -22.84 13.17
C VAL A 129 -25.89 -22.62 13.26
N GLU A 130 -26.54 -23.33 14.18
CA GLU A 130 -27.91 -23.06 14.58
C GLU A 130 -27.90 -21.77 15.40
N ASN A 131 -28.34 -20.68 14.78
CA ASN A 131 -28.69 -19.45 15.48
C ASN A 131 -29.91 -19.73 16.36
N ASN A 132 -29.66 -20.05 17.62
CA ASN A 132 -30.71 -20.03 18.64
C ASN A 132 -30.61 -18.69 19.39
N SER A 133 -31.38 -17.73 18.91
CA SER A 133 -31.75 -16.54 19.65
C SER A 133 -32.70 -16.96 20.79
N SER A 134 -32.18 -17.02 22.02
CA SER A 134 -33.01 -16.99 23.22
C SER A 134 -32.32 -16.16 24.30
N SER A 135 -32.85 -14.94 24.44
CA SER A 135 -32.94 -14.10 25.63
C SER A 135 -32.58 -14.72 26.98
N GLY A 136 -31.86 -13.94 27.80
CA GLY A 136 -32.17 -13.84 29.23
C GLY A 136 -30.97 -13.84 30.18
N GLY A 137 -30.83 -12.75 30.94
CA GLY A 137 -30.41 -12.82 32.35
C GLY A 137 -28.98 -12.38 32.66
N ALA A 138 -28.87 -11.24 33.34
CA ALA A 138 -27.69 -10.72 34.00
C ALA A 138 -27.12 -11.68 35.08
N THR A 139 -25.80 -11.62 35.33
CA THR A 139 -25.22 -11.20 36.62
C THR A 139 -23.68 -11.09 36.57
N GLU A 140 -23.23 -9.92 37.03
CA GLU A 140 -22.02 -9.53 37.77
C GLU A 140 -20.82 -10.48 37.94
N GLY A 141 -19.62 -9.90 37.78
CA GLY A 141 -18.38 -10.49 38.27
C GLY A 141 -17.13 -9.73 37.80
N ALA A 142 -16.95 -8.49 38.25
CA ALA A 142 -15.70 -7.76 38.07
C ALA A 142 -14.54 -8.49 38.75
N LYS A 143 -13.43 -8.70 38.02
CA LYS A 143 -12.13 -9.07 38.61
C LYS A 143 -11.04 -8.22 37.95
N ASP A 144 -10.48 -7.33 38.76
CA ASP A 144 -9.26 -6.58 38.51
C ASP A 144 -8.11 -7.53 38.16
N PHE A 145 -7.34 -7.17 37.15
CA PHE A 145 -5.98 -7.66 36.94
C PHE A 145 -5.07 -6.47 36.66
N SER A 146 -4.53 -5.89 37.73
CA SER A 146 -3.31 -5.10 37.65
C SER A 146 -2.13 -5.99 37.29
N PHE A 147 -1.35 -5.55 36.31
CA PHE A 147 0.11 -5.64 36.29
C PHE A 147 0.66 -4.26 35.93
#